data_AF-V6HHU4-F1
#
_entry.id   AF-V6HHU4-F1
#
_cell.length_a   1.000
_cell.length_b   1.000
_cell.length_c   1.000
_cell.angle_alpha   90.00
_cell.angle_beta   90.00
_cell.angle_gamma   90.00
#
_symmetry.space_group_name_H-M   'P 1'
#
loop_
_entity.id
_entity.type
_entity.pdbx_description
1 polymer ?
#
loop_
_entity_poly.entity_id
_entity_poly.type
_entity_poly.pdbx_seq_one_letter_code
_entity_poly.pdbx_strand_id
1 'polypeptide(L)'
;MDTGENELGLSLSVLSGGIPIQDLLVAAKEAGLPAQINDNSLLNRCLLAGLVGALKGFSERELSPFLSTHKTVFPEIKKELAEIFSTLVIDESDGPSWLRESFEYGTKKVYHLEWKLYSSQELF
;
A
#
# COMPACT_ATOMS: atom_id res chain seq x y z
N MET A 1 -10.20 -34.45 16.72
CA MET A 1 -10.88 -33.61 15.73
C MET A 1 -10.87 -32.20 16.29
N ASP A 2 -10.15 -31.34 15.58
CA ASP A 2 -10.24 -29.88 15.48
C ASP A 2 -10.50 -29.02 16.75
N THR A 3 -9.55 -28.13 17.07
CA THR A 3 -9.71 -26.66 17.03
C THR A 3 -8.50 -25.96 17.65
N GLY A 4 -7.99 -24.93 16.95
CA GLY A 4 -6.95 -24.01 17.41
C GLY A 4 -5.56 -24.54 17.09
N GLU A 5 -4.70 -23.88 16.33
CA GLU A 5 -4.45 -22.45 16.23
C GLU A 5 -4.06 -22.15 14.78
N ASN A 6 -4.79 -21.25 14.11
CA ASN A 6 -4.42 -20.72 12.80
C ASN A 6 -3.93 -19.27 12.99
N GLU A 7 -2.99 -19.10 13.93
CA GLU A 7 -2.24 -17.87 14.12
C GLU A 7 -0.84 -18.07 13.56
N LEU A 8 -0.28 -17.02 12.97
CA LEU A 8 1.11 -16.91 12.48
C LEU A 8 1.41 -17.49 11.10
N GLY A 9 0.46 -17.40 10.18
CA GLY A 9 0.76 -17.35 8.75
C GLY A 9 1.37 -16.01 8.32
N LEU A 10 2.41 -15.52 9.01
CA LEU A 10 3.30 -14.52 8.41
C LEU A 10 3.94 -15.22 7.21
N SER A 11 3.38 -14.99 6.02
CA SER A 11 3.86 -15.61 4.80
C SER A 11 5.36 -15.38 4.71
N LEU A 12 6.15 -16.46 4.68
CA LEU A 12 7.62 -16.45 4.60
C LEU A 12 8.17 -15.56 3.46
N SER A 13 7.33 -15.19 2.50
CA SER A 13 7.61 -14.20 1.45
C SER A 13 7.83 -12.77 1.97
N VAL A 14 7.21 -12.39 3.10
CA VAL A 14 7.42 -11.07 3.74
C VAL A 14 8.88 -10.94 4.19
N LEU A 15 9.51 -12.05 4.58
CA LEU A 15 10.91 -12.10 5.03
C LEU A 15 11.93 -12.14 3.88
N SER A 16 11.52 -12.44 2.64
CA SER A 16 12.40 -12.47 1.46
C SER A 16 12.47 -11.13 0.71
N GLY A 17 11.81 -10.08 1.22
CA GLY A 17 11.79 -8.74 0.62
C GLY A 17 10.85 -8.61 -0.59
N GLY A 18 10.16 -9.69 -0.98
CA GLY A 18 9.17 -9.68 -2.06
C GLY A 18 7.76 -9.48 -1.52
N ILE A 19 7.05 -8.46 -2.00
CA ILE A 19 5.60 -8.32 -1.72
C ILE A 19 4.85 -9.43 -2.47
N PRO A 20 4.06 -10.28 -1.78
CA PRO A 20 3.27 -11.30 -2.45
C PRO A 20 2.30 -10.68 -3.44
N ILE A 21 2.21 -11.25 -4.65
CA ILE A 21 1.25 -10.81 -5.67
C ILE A 21 -0.18 -10.86 -5.11
N GLN A 22 -0.50 -11.87 -4.29
CA GLN A 22 -1.81 -11.98 -3.66
C GLN A 22 -2.14 -10.79 -2.76
N ASP A 23 -1.15 -10.29 -2.00
CA ASP A 23 -1.34 -9.13 -1.13
C ASP A 23 -1.55 -7.86 -1.95
N LEU A 24 -0.82 -7.71 -3.07
CA LEU A 24 -1.04 -6.60 -3.99
C LEU A 24 -2.44 -6.64 -4.60
N LEU A 25 -2.94 -7.82 -4.99
CA LEU A 25 -4.29 -7.98 -5.51
C LEU A 25 -5.36 -7.63 -4.47
N VAL A 26 -5.15 -8.03 -3.21
CA VAL A 26 -6.06 -7.66 -2.12
C VAL A 26 -6.00 -6.15 -1.86
N ALA A 27 -4.80 -5.56 -1.77
CA ALA A 27 -4.63 -4.12 -1.61
C ALA A 27 -5.30 -3.32 -2.74
N ALA A 28 -5.17 -3.77 -3.99
CA ALA A 28 -5.83 -3.16 -5.14
C ALA A 28 -7.36 -3.25 -5.04
N LYS A 29 -7.90 -4.38 -4.57
CA LYS A 29 -9.33 -4.55 -4.29
C LYS A 29 -9.81 -3.60 -3.18
N GLU A 30 -9.07 -3.51 -2.08
CA GLU A 30 -9.39 -2.60 -0.95
C GLU A 30 -9.30 -1.12 -1.37
N ALA A 31 -8.40 -0.77 -2.29
CA ALA A 31 -8.36 0.55 -2.92
C ALA A 31 -9.55 0.81 -3.86
N GLY A 32 -10.33 -0.20 -4.21
CA GLY A 32 -11.39 -0.11 -5.21
C GLY A 32 -10.85 0.12 -6.62
N LEU A 33 -9.70 -0.48 -6.96
CA LEU A 33 -9.21 -0.54 -8.34
C LEU A 33 -9.95 -1.65 -9.10
N PRO A 34 -10.19 -1.47 -10.41
CA PRO A 34 -10.82 -2.50 -11.23
C PRO A 34 -9.94 -3.75 -11.32
N ALA A 35 -10.54 -4.92 -11.49
CA ALA A 35 -9.81 -6.19 -11.58
C ALA A 35 -8.85 -6.25 -12.79
N GLN A 36 -9.10 -5.44 -13.82
CA GLN A 36 -8.23 -5.25 -14.97
C GLN A 36 -7.73 -3.80 -14.96
N ILE A 37 -6.55 -3.59 -14.40
CA ILE A 37 -5.87 -2.30 -14.45
C ILE A 37 -5.12 -2.23 -15.79
N ASN A 38 -5.38 -1.19 -16.57
CA ASN A 38 -4.60 -0.91 -17.77
C ASN A 38 -3.25 -0.31 -17.37
N ASP A 39 -2.21 -1.13 -17.31
CA ASP A 39 -0.84 -0.74 -16.93
C ASP A 39 -0.14 0.19 -17.93
N ASN A 40 -0.73 0.45 -19.10
CA ASN A 40 -0.18 1.43 -20.04
C ASN A 40 -0.31 2.86 -19.53
N SER A 41 -1.25 3.13 -18.60
CA SER A 41 -1.38 4.46 -17.99
C SER A 41 -0.31 4.65 -16.90
N LEU A 42 0.44 5.76 -16.94
CA LEU A 42 1.37 6.13 -15.88
C LEU A 42 0.68 6.20 -14.51
N LEU A 43 -0.53 6.78 -14.44
CA LEU A 43 -1.33 6.82 -13.20
C LEU A 43 -1.54 5.41 -12.64
N ASN A 44 -1.95 4.45 -13.46
CA ASN A 44 -2.19 3.09 -12.99
C ASN A 44 -0.92 2.41 -12.46
N ARG A 45 0.24 2.63 -13.11
CA ARG A 45 1.53 2.13 -12.61
C ARG A 45 1.93 2.82 -11.30
N CYS A 46 1.68 4.12 -11.16
CA CYS A 46 1.91 4.87 -9.92
C CYS A 46 0.99 4.42 -8.78
N LEU A 47 -0.29 4.16 -9.06
CA LEU A 47 -1.23 3.58 -8.10
C LEU A 47 -0.72 2.23 -7.59
N LEU A 48 -0.30 1.35 -8.50
CA LEU A 48 0.30 0.07 -8.11
C LEU A 48 1.59 0.25 -7.30
N ALA A 49 2.47 1.16 -7.72
CA ALA A 49 3.69 1.48 -6.98
C ALA A 49 3.41 1.96 -5.55
N GLY A 50 2.40 2.81 -5.36
CA GLY A 50 1.97 3.25 -4.04
C GLY A 50 1.40 2.13 -3.17
N LEU A 51 0.63 1.21 -3.75
CA LEU A 51 0.15 0.02 -3.01
C LEU A 51 1.30 -0.91 -2.62
N VAL A 52 2.28 -1.14 -3.51
CA VAL A 52 3.48 -1.90 -3.19
C VAL A 52 4.29 -1.22 -2.08
N GLY A 53 4.46 0.11 -2.15
CA GLY A 53 5.12 0.90 -1.11
C GLY A 53 4.44 0.82 0.24
N ALA A 54 3.10 0.80 0.27
CA ALA A 54 2.32 0.59 1.49
C ALA A 54 2.53 -0.81 2.06
N LEU A 55 2.42 -1.86 1.22
CA LEU A 55 2.66 -3.24 1.68
C LEU A 55 4.10 -3.42 2.22
N LYS A 56 5.08 -2.74 1.59
CA LYS A 56 6.45 -2.68 2.11
C LYS A 56 6.52 -1.99 3.47
N GLY A 57 5.85 -0.85 3.63
CA GLY A 57 5.76 -0.16 4.91
C GLY A 57 5.13 -1.03 6.00
N PHE A 58 4.05 -1.76 5.69
CA PHE A 58 3.43 -2.71 6.64
C PHE A 58 4.41 -3.82 7.05
N SER A 59 5.13 -4.38 6.09
CA SER A 59 6.18 -5.36 6.36
C SER A 59 7.32 -4.81 7.24
N GLU A 60 7.80 -3.60 6.98
CA GLU A 60 8.91 -2.97 7.72
C GLU A 60 8.53 -2.57 9.15
N ARG A 61 7.24 -2.32 9.40
CA ARG A 61 6.70 -2.00 10.73
C ARG A 61 6.09 -3.21 11.44
N GLU A 62 6.18 -4.40 10.84
CA GLU A 62 5.63 -5.65 11.37
C GLU A 62 4.11 -5.57 11.65
N LEU A 63 3.40 -4.80 10.81
CA LEU A 63 1.96 -4.57 10.92
C LEU A 63 1.19 -5.39 9.88
N SER A 64 0.04 -5.94 10.28
CA SER A 64 -0.83 -6.67 9.34
C SER A 64 -1.57 -5.69 8.40
N PRO A 65 -1.36 -5.72 7.08
CA PRO A 65 -1.94 -4.75 6.14
C PRO A 65 -3.47 -4.81 6.04
N PHE A 66 -4.08 -5.92 6.45
CA PHE A 66 -5.49 -6.21 6.22
C PHE A 66 -6.35 -6.19 7.49
N LEU A 67 -5.86 -5.55 8.58
CA LEU A 67 -6.73 -5.19 9.70
C LEU A 67 -7.74 -4.12 9.26
N SER A 68 -8.93 -4.13 9.85
CA SER A 68 -10.00 -3.18 9.54
C SER A 68 -9.56 -1.72 9.65
N THR A 69 -8.72 -1.41 10.64
CA THR A 69 -8.13 -0.07 10.86
C THR A 69 -7.07 0.29 9.82
N HIS A 70 -6.35 -0.71 9.29
CA HIS A 70 -5.20 -0.53 8.39
C HIS A 70 -5.60 -0.42 6.92
N LYS A 71 -6.66 -1.13 6.52
CA LYS A 71 -7.16 -1.14 5.14
C LYS A 71 -7.50 0.25 4.59
N THR A 72 -7.76 1.22 5.46
CA THR A 72 -8.05 2.62 5.11
C THR A 72 -6.93 3.29 4.31
N VAL A 73 -5.68 2.84 4.46
CA VAL A 73 -4.52 3.38 3.72
C VAL A 73 -4.66 3.19 2.20
N PHE A 74 -5.22 2.07 1.74
CA PHE A 74 -5.31 1.76 0.31
C PHE A 74 -6.22 2.71 -0.50
N PRO A 75 -7.48 2.97 -0.09
CA PRO A 75 -8.32 3.94 -0.79
C PRO A 75 -7.81 5.38 -0.63
N GLU A 76 -7.14 5.72 0.48
CA GLU A 76 -6.50 7.04 0.65
C GLU A 76 -5.38 7.25 -0.38
N ILE A 77 -4.47 6.28 -0.51
CA ILE A 77 -3.38 6.34 -1.51
C ILE A 77 -3.95 6.54 -2.91
N LYS A 78 -4.96 5.75 -3.28
CA LYS A 78 -5.60 5.89 -4.59
C LYS A 78 -6.15 7.28 -4.81
N LYS A 79 -6.90 7.79 -3.84
CA LYS A 79 -7.55 9.10 -3.93
C LYS A 79 -6.50 10.20 -4.10
N GLU A 80 -5.52 10.25 -3.22
CA GLU A 80 -4.52 11.33 -3.18
C GLU A 80 -3.62 11.30 -4.42
N LEU A 81 -3.19 10.12 -4.90
CA LEU A 81 -2.42 10.01 -6.14
C LEU A 81 -3.27 10.40 -7.37
N ALA A 82 -4.53 10.00 -7.44
CA ALA A 82 -5.41 10.41 -8.53
C ALA A 82 -5.64 11.94 -8.55
N GLU A 83 -5.78 12.56 -7.38
CA GLU A 83 -5.90 14.02 -7.26
C GLU A 83 -4.63 14.74 -7.76
N ILE A 84 -3.44 14.26 -7.40
CA ILE A 84 -2.16 14.79 -7.90
C ILE A 84 -2.09 14.72 -9.43
N PHE A 85 -2.41 13.57 -10.02
CA PHE A 85 -2.40 13.38 -11.48
C PHE A 85 -3.48 14.20 -12.20
N SER A 86 -4.55 14.59 -11.52
CA SER A 86 -5.60 15.45 -12.09
C SER A 86 -5.26 16.93 -12.05
N THR A 87 -4.34 17.34 -11.17
CA THR A 87 -4.02 18.75 -10.91
C THR A 87 -2.71 19.19 -11.55
N LEU A 88 -1.76 18.28 -11.72
CA LEU A 88 -0.46 18.57 -12.30
C LEU A 88 -0.42 18.23 -13.79
N VAL A 89 0.34 19.02 -14.55
CA VAL A 89 0.76 18.64 -15.90
C VAL A 89 1.88 17.61 -15.73
N ILE A 90 1.55 16.34 -15.99
CA ILE A 90 2.49 15.23 -15.88
C ILE A 90 3.28 15.12 -17.19
N ASP A 91 4.61 15.19 -17.12
CA ASP A 91 5.48 14.75 -18.21
C ASP A 91 5.71 13.24 -18.12
N GLU A 92 5.36 12.49 -19.17
CA GLU A 92 5.57 11.04 -19.19
C GLU A 92 7.05 10.66 -19.19
N SER A 93 7.97 11.56 -19.60
CA SER A 93 9.41 11.28 -19.51
C SER A 93 9.90 11.11 -18.07
N ASP A 94 9.19 11.70 -17.10
CA ASP A 94 9.49 11.60 -15.67
C ASP A 94 8.86 10.36 -15.01
N GLY A 95 8.31 9.42 -15.81
CA GLY A 95 7.66 8.21 -15.34
C GLY A 95 8.42 7.45 -14.24
N PRO A 96 9.75 7.19 -14.36
CA PRO A 96 10.52 6.53 -13.31
C PRO A 96 10.51 7.27 -11.98
N SER A 97 10.58 8.61 -12.01
CA SER A 97 10.51 9.44 -10.81
C SER A 97 9.12 9.35 -10.17
N TRP A 98 8.05 9.45 -10.97
CA TRP A 98 6.68 9.30 -10.48
C TRP A 98 6.41 7.94 -9.83
N LEU A 99 6.97 6.86 -10.38
CA LEU A 99 6.85 5.53 -9.78
C LEU A 99 7.56 5.44 -8.44
N ARG A 100 8.78 5.98 -8.35
CA ARG A 100 9.54 6.02 -7.11
C ARG A 100 8.82 6.86 -6.04
N GLU A 101 8.40 8.06 -6.38
CA GLU A 101 7.69 8.95 -5.45
C GLU A 101 6.37 8.32 -4.97
N SER A 102 5.63 7.66 -5.86
CA SER A 102 4.39 6.97 -5.49
C SER A 102 4.67 5.82 -4.52
N PHE A 103 5.71 5.04 -4.76
CA PHE A 103 6.16 3.99 -3.84
C PHE A 103 6.54 4.57 -2.47
N GLU A 104 7.40 5.58 -2.43
CA GLU A 104 7.84 6.22 -1.19
C GLU A 104 6.66 6.83 -0.42
N TYR A 105 5.72 7.43 -1.14
CA TYR A 105 4.48 7.96 -0.57
C TYR A 105 3.63 6.86 0.09
N GLY A 106 3.48 5.71 -0.56
CA GLY A 106 2.80 4.54 0.03
C GLY A 106 3.42 4.09 1.36
N THR A 107 4.75 4.02 1.42
CA THR A 107 5.48 3.69 2.66
C THR A 107 5.23 4.74 3.75
N LYS A 108 5.35 6.03 3.41
CA LYS A 108 5.10 7.15 4.35
C LYS A 108 3.68 7.14 4.92
N LYS A 109 2.67 6.75 4.15
CA LYS A 109 1.29 6.63 4.63
C LYS A 109 1.14 5.59 5.73
N VAL A 110 1.84 4.46 5.63
CA VAL A 110 1.83 3.43 6.69
C VAL A 110 2.52 3.93 7.95
N TYR A 111 3.64 4.64 7.82
CA TYR A 111 4.35 5.19 8.99
C TYR A 111 3.48 6.22 9.72
N HIS A 112 2.76 7.05 8.97
CA HIS A 112 1.80 7.98 9.55
C HIS A 112 0.62 7.27 10.24
N LEU A 113 0.09 6.22 9.62
CA LEU A 113 -0.99 5.40 10.19
C LEU A 113 -0.56 4.79 11.54
N GLU A 114 0.59 4.13 11.58
CA GLU A 114 1.12 3.52 12.79
C GLU A 114 1.28 4.56 13.91
N TRP A 115 1.89 5.71 13.60
CA TRP A 115 2.03 6.79 14.56
C TRP A 115 0.67 7.21 15.11
N LYS A 116 -0.33 7.38 14.25
CA LYS A 116 -1.70 7.79 14.64
C LYS A 116 -2.44 6.73 15.47
N LEU A 117 -2.19 5.45 15.24
CA LEU A 117 -2.90 4.37 15.94
C LEU A 117 -2.23 3.97 17.24
N TYR A 118 -0.90 3.95 17.28
CA TYR A 118 -0.13 3.32 18.34
C TYR A 118 0.77 4.31 19.09
N SER A 119 1.55 5.13 18.38
CA SER A 119 2.54 6.00 19.04
C SER A 119 1.95 7.30 19.60
N SER A 120 0.86 7.82 19.03
CA SER A 120 0.25 9.08 19.48
C SER A 120 -0.51 8.93 20.80
N GLN A 121 -0.80 7.69 21.24
CA GLN A 121 -1.49 7.41 22.50
C GLN A 121 -0.53 7.33 23.69
N GLU A 122 0.77 7.16 23.47
CA GLU A 122 1.79 7.14 24.54
C GLU A 122 2.26 8.54 24.96
N LEU A 123 1.84 9.58 24.24
CA LEU A 123 2.24 10.98 24.48
C LEU A 123 1.26 11.76 25.37
N PHE A 124 0.16 11.15 25.83
CA PHE A 124 -0.88 11.79 26.66
C PHE A 124 -1.28 10.95 27.87
#